data_AF-A0A9C9ENC6-F1
#
_entry.id   AF-A0A9C9ENC6-F1
#
_cell.length_a   1.000
_cell.length_b   1.000
_cell.length_c   1.000
_cell.angle_alpha   90.00
_cell.angle_beta   90.00
_cell.angle_gamma   90.00
#
_symmetry.space_group_name_H-M   'P 1'
#
loop_
_entity.id
_entity.type
_entity.pdbx_description
1 polymer ?
#
loop_
_entity_poly.entity_id
_entity_poly.type
_entity_poly.pdbx_seq_one_letter_code
_entity_poly.pdbx_strand_id
1 'polypeptide(L)'
;MLILISLFLSIVPSRKTEILDFAEKFFSAGCYEEAITEYKRFICFHPKDEEVSYVYSRIARIHRLCSEWDEAVDAHEQAIITAADDSVKQMRKLELAVTYIAAGNYSMAEVLLLKIEVAAVNLEIKKRCALLRAVAEIHSYKWDYARDAFSTYFLYSPDTVLQQRINEVLAEREKFFYRSPSSARQLSTFIPGLGQLYAGDAANALNAFLLNGGLITWMVYKAVHGYWSDAWVIYYFLFRRYYFGNKYNAERIAGEKNRSFNQSQIQKIMELLVSE
;
A
#
# COMPACT_ATOMS: atom_id res chain seq x y z
N MET A 1 58.61 2.45 31.94
CA MET A 1 57.92 1.69 30.88
C MET A 1 56.59 1.21 31.45
N LEU A 2 55.67 2.15 31.65
CA LEU A 2 54.56 2.05 32.62
C LEU A 2 53.28 2.75 32.11
N ILE A 3 53.03 2.74 30.80
CA ILE A 3 51.81 3.29 30.21
C ILE A 3 51.39 2.42 29.02
N LEU A 4 50.98 1.21 29.31
CA LEU A 4 50.20 0.35 28.42
C LEU A 4 49.42 -0.56 29.36
N ILE A 5 48.10 -0.66 29.16
CA ILE A 5 47.10 -1.32 30.04
C ILE A 5 46.47 -0.37 31.08
N SER A 6 45.75 0.66 30.62
CA SER A 6 44.57 1.16 31.36
C SER A 6 43.55 1.89 30.48
N LEU A 7 43.45 1.59 29.18
CA LEU A 7 42.26 1.91 28.39
C LEU A 7 41.25 0.77 28.56
N PHE A 8 40.89 0.47 29.81
CA PHE A 8 39.52 0.06 30.05
C PHE A 8 38.71 1.30 29.67
N LEU A 9 37.95 1.21 28.57
CA LEU A 9 36.81 2.09 28.36
C LEU A 9 36.09 2.12 29.70
N SER A 10 36.23 3.21 30.44
CA SER A 10 35.24 3.57 31.43
C SER A 10 34.00 3.85 30.60
N ILE A 11 33.23 2.78 30.35
CA ILE A 11 31.81 2.85 30.04
C ILE A 11 31.23 3.48 31.30
N VAL A 12 31.38 4.79 31.42
CA VAL A 12 30.63 5.57 32.39
C VAL A 12 29.19 5.30 31.99
N PRO A 13 28.35 4.77 32.88
CA PRO A 13 26.92 4.75 32.64
C PRO A 13 26.51 6.20 32.47
N SER A 14 26.41 6.65 31.23
CA SER A 14 25.78 7.92 30.89
C SER A 14 24.38 7.87 31.47
N ARG A 15 23.91 8.98 32.04
CA ARG A 15 22.57 9.00 32.64
C ARG A 15 21.56 8.55 31.59
N LYS A 16 20.53 7.79 31.98
CA LYS A 16 19.46 7.32 31.06
C LYS A 16 19.00 8.42 30.10
N THR A 17 18.75 9.62 30.64
CA THR A 17 18.33 10.81 29.90
C THR A 17 19.33 11.22 28.82
N GLU A 18 20.62 11.17 29.13
CA GLU A 18 21.68 11.56 28.21
C GLU A 18 21.78 10.61 27.00
N ILE A 19 21.65 9.29 27.22
CA ILE A 19 21.65 8.30 26.12
C ILE A 19 20.48 8.54 25.17
N LEU A 20 19.28 8.72 25.73
CA LEU A 20 18.09 8.97 24.92
C LEU A 20 18.18 10.32 24.20
N ASP A 21 18.66 11.38 24.85
CA ASP A 21 18.85 12.69 24.22
C ASP A 21 19.81 12.61 23.03
N PHE A 22 20.88 11.82 23.11
CA PHE A 22 21.77 11.57 21.98
C PHE A 22 21.08 10.79 20.85
N ALA A 23 20.37 9.71 21.19
CA ALA A 23 19.62 8.93 20.20
C ALA A 23 18.58 9.79 19.45
N GLU A 24 17.85 10.64 20.19
CA GLU A 24 16.86 11.57 19.63
C GLU A 24 17.49 12.64 18.73
N LYS A 25 18.68 13.15 19.09
CA LYS A 25 19.44 14.08 18.24
C LYS A 25 19.87 13.42 16.93
N PHE A 26 20.45 12.22 16.98
CA PHE A 26 20.83 11.47 15.78
C PHE A 26 19.62 11.16 14.90
N PHE A 27 18.51 10.73 15.50
CA PHE A 27 17.26 10.49 14.78
C PHE A 27 16.78 11.74 14.05
N SER A 28 16.75 12.89 14.75
CA SER A 28 16.30 14.16 14.19
C SER A 28 17.24 14.68 13.08
N ALA A 29 18.51 14.31 13.12
CA ALA A 29 19.51 14.61 12.10
C ALA A 29 19.47 13.64 10.90
N GLY A 30 18.67 12.58 10.94
CA GLY A 30 18.64 11.52 9.91
C GLY A 30 19.79 10.52 9.99
N CYS A 31 20.62 10.59 11.04
CA CYS A 31 21.70 9.65 11.35
C CYS A 31 21.10 8.39 11.98
N TYR A 32 20.44 7.59 11.15
CA TYR A 32 19.60 6.47 11.59
C TYR A 32 20.38 5.32 12.23
N GLU A 33 21.56 4.99 11.71
CA GLU A 33 22.42 3.93 12.27
C GLU A 33 22.96 4.32 13.66
N GLU A 34 23.38 5.57 13.81
CA GLU A 34 23.85 6.12 15.08
C GLU A 34 22.72 6.19 16.10
N ALA A 35 21.52 6.60 15.67
CA ALA A 35 20.33 6.60 16.52
C ALA A 35 19.99 5.18 17.00
N ILE A 36 19.95 4.20 16.09
CA ILE A 36 19.73 2.79 16.45
C ILE A 36 20.80 2.30 17.42
N THR A 37 22.07 2.69 17.22
CA THR A 37 23.18 2.31 18.09
C THR A 37 22.97 2.82 19.51
N GLU A 38 22.60 4.09 19.69
CA GLU A 38 22.34 4.66 21.03
C GLU A 38 21.04 4.10 21.65
N TYR A 39 20.01 3.82 20.86
CA TYR A 39 18.81 3.13 21.34
C TYR A 39 19.11 1.70 21.82
N LYS A 40 19.90 0.92 21.06
CA LYS A 40 20.36 -0.41 21.49
C LYS A 40 21.23 -0.33 22.74
N ARG A 41 22.07 0.71 22.85
CA ARG A 41 22.87 1.00 24.03
C ARG A 41 21.99 1.22 25.26
N PHE A 42 20.91 1.99 25.12
CA PHE A 42 19.93 2.19 26.19
C PHE A 42 19.35 0.85 26.67
N ILE A 43 18.84 0.02 25.74
CA ILE A 43 18.25 -1.29 26.07
C ILE A 43 19.28 -2.19 26.79
N CYS A 44 20.55 -2.15 26.37
CA CYS A 44 21.61 -2.95 26.99
C CYS A 44 21.89 -2.56 28.45
N PHE A 45 21.96 -1.26 28.75
CA PHE A 45 22.24 -0.78 30.11
C PHE A 45 21.00 -0.70 31.00
N HIS A 46 19.80 -0.61 30.40
CA HIS A 46 18.54 -0.40 31.10
C HIS A 46 17.44 -1.38 30.66
N PRO A 47 17.67 -2.72 30.68
CA PRO A 47 16.78 -3.69 30.04
C PRO A 47 15.40 -3.86 30.70
N LYS A 48 15.21 -3.33 31.92
CA LYS A 48 13.94 -3.40 32.66
C LYS A 48 13.32 -2.01 32.89
N ASP A 49 13.86 -0.98 32.23
CA ASP A 49 13.35 0.38 32.36
C ASP A 49 12.01 0.53 31.63
N GLU A 50 11.15 1.39 32.15
CA GLU A 50 9.82 1.67 31.59
C GLU A 50 9.86 2.20 30.14
N GLU A 51 10.96 2.86 29.76
CA GLU A 51 11.16 3.43 28.42
C GLU A 51 11.56 2.39 27.38
N VAL A 52 11.85 1.14 27.74
CA VAL A 52 12.30 0.11 26.79
C VAL A 52 11.29 -0.10 25.65
N SER A 53 9.98 -0.09 25.96
CA SER A 53 8.92 -0.16 24.94
C SER A 53 8.98 1.02 23.97
N TYR A 54 9.19 2.23 24.49
CA TYR A 54 9.36 3.43 23.68
C TYR A 54 10.60 3.32 22.79
N VAL A 55 11.73 2.88 23.33
CA VAL A 55 12.98 2.75 22.58
C VAL A 55 12.86 1.75 21.42
N TYR A 56 12.24 0.60 21.65
CA TYR A 56 11.93 -0.35 20.56
C TYR A 56 11.02 0.27 19.49
N SER A 57 10.01 1.06 19.89
CA SER A 57 9.15 1.76 18.92
C SER A 57 9.91 2.78 18.07
N ARG A 58 10.95 3.41 18.62
CA ARG A 58 11.82 4.35 17.90
C ARG A 58 12.71 3.62 16.89
N ILE A 59 13.30 2.49 17.28
CA ILE A 59 14.04 1.61 16.37
C ILE A 59 13.12 1.16 15.22
N ALA A 60 11.92 0.69 15.53
CA ALA A 60 10.94 0.27 14.54
C ALA A 60 10.57 1.39 13.56
N ARG A 61 10.39 2.62 14.07
CA ARG A 61 10.13 3.79 13.24
C ARG A 61 11.30 4.10 12.30
N ILE A 62 12.54 3.93 12.73
CA ILE A 62 13.72 4.12 11.88
C ILE A 62 13.73 3.09 10.75
N HIS A 63 13.59 1.80 11.07
CA HIS A 63 13.52 0.74 10.06
C HIS A 63 12.40 1.00 9.06
N ARG A 64 11.22 1.45 9.53
CA ARG A 64 10.12 1.87 8.65
C ARG A 64 10.50 3.02 7.71
N LEU A 65 11.22 4.05 8.18
CA LEU A 65 11.69 5.15 7.33
C LEU A 65 12.71 4.67 6.28
N CYS A 66 13.47 3.62 6.61
CA CYS A 66 14.43 2.97 5.70
C CYS A 66 13.77 1.92 4.78
N SER A 67 12.45 1.71 4.90
CA SER A 67 11.71 0.65 4.18
C SER A 67 12.17 -0.78 4.52
N GLU A 68 12.77 -0.96 5.69
CA GLU A 68 13.19 -2.25 6.27
C GLU A 68 12.01 -2.82 7.07
N TRP A 69 11.06 -3.41 6.32
CA TRP A 69 9.74 -3.73 6.87
C TRP A 69 9.78 -4.84 7.91
N ASP A 70 10.60 -5.87 7.69
CA ASP A 70 10.68 -7.03 8.60
C ASP A 70 11.31 -6.59 9.94
N GLU A 71 12.41 -5.84 9.88
CA GLU A 71 13.08 -5.27 11.05
C GLU A 71 12.18 -4.28 11.81
N ALA A 72 11.37 -3.51 11.09
CA ALA A 72 10.38 -2.62 11.70
C ALA A 72 9.29 -3.41 12.44
N VAL A 73 8.79 -4.50 11.85
CA VAL A 73 7.80 -5.37 12.49
C VAL A 73 8.39 -6.03 13.74
N ASP A 74 9.58 -6.64 13.64
CA ASP A 74 10.26 -7.28 14.76
C ASP A 74 10.47 -6.31 15.94
N ALA A 75 10.95 -5.10 15.66
CA ALA A 75 11.14 -4.08 16.68
C ALA A 75 9.81 -3.61 17.30
N HIS A 76 8.74 -3.50 16.52
CA HIS A 76 7.41 -3.21 17.05
C HIS A 76 6.88 -4.35 17.94
N GLU A 77 7.12 -5.61 17.58
CA GLU A 77 6.76 -6.75 18.43
C GLU A 77 7.48 -6.68 19.78
N GLN A 78 8.78 -6.36 19.79
CA GLN A 78 9.51 -6.11 21.04
C GLN A 78 8.92 -4.92 21.82
N ALA A 79 8.53 -3.84 21.15
CA ALA A 79 7.86 -2.71 21.79
C ALA A 79 6.54 -3.11 22.47
N ILE A 80 5.76 -3.98 21.83
CA ILE A 80 4.49 -4.52 22.36
C ILE A 80 4.73 -5.46 23.55
N ILE A 81 5.75 -6.31 23.49
CA ILE A 81 6.10 -7.26 24.55
C ILE A 81 6.58 -6.54 25.81
N THR A 82 7.34 -5.47 25.63
CA THR A 82 7.95 -4.69 26.73
C THR A 82 7.07 -3.53 27.23
N ALA A 83 5.84 -3.40 26.72
CA ALA A 83 4.92 -2.36 27.15
C ALA A 83 4.55 -2.48 28.64
N ALA A 84 4.56 -1.35 29.35
CA ALA A 84 4.31 -1.32 30.80
C ALA A 84 2.86 -1.65 31.18
N ASP A 85 1.90 -1.32 30.32
CA ASP A 85 0.48 -1.53 30.53
C ASP A 85 -0.28 -1.70 29.19
N ASP A 86 -1.58 -2.01 29.28
CA ASP A 86 -2.43 -2.23 28.11
C ASP A 86 -2.63 -0.97 27.24
N SER A 87 -2.55 0.23 27.82
CA SER A 87 -2.66 1.49 27.07
C SER A 87 -1.44 1.68 26.18
N VAL A 88 -0.23 1.53 26.75
CA VAL A 88 1.03 1.57 25.98
C VAL A 88 1.03 0.46 24.93
N LYS A 89 0.58 -0.74 25.29
CA LYS A 89 0.49 -1.87 24.35
C LYS A 89 -0.42 -1.57 23.16
N GLN A 90 -1.57 -0.95 23.38
CA GLN A 90 -2.46 -0.54 22.29
C GLN A 90 -1.82 0.54 21.40
N MET A 91 -1.10 1.49 22.00
CA MET A 91 -0.35 2.49 21.25
C MET A 91 0.72 1.86 20.35
N ARG A 92 1.49 0.88 20.85
CA ARG A 92 2.50 0.16 20.05
C ARG A 92 1.88 -0.66 18.92
N LYS A 93 0.71 -1.26 19.17
CA LYS A 93 -0.05 -1.95 18.11
C LYS A 93 -0.55 -0.99 17.02
N LEU A 94 -0.95 0.23 17.37
CA LEU A 94 -1.30 1.25 16.36
C LEU A 94 -0.09 1.61 15.50
N GLU A 95 1.08 1.78 16.11
CA GLU A 95 2.32 2.06 15.37
C GLU A 95 2.68 0.91 14.41
N LEU A 96 2.53 -0.35 14.86
CA LEU A 96 2.68 -1.51 14.00
C LEU A 96 1.66 -1.54 12.84
N ALA A 97 0.41 -1.16 13.09
CA ALA A 97 -0.60 -1.05 12.04
C ALA A 97 -0.21 0.00 10.97
N VAL A 98 0.38 1.13 11.39
CA VAL A 98 0.95 2.13 10.46
C VAL A 98 2.07 1.52 9.62
N THR A 99 2.94 0.70 10.22
CA THR A 99 4.00 -0.02 9.50
C THR A 99 3.43 -0.97 8.46
N TYR A 100 2.40 -1.75 8.79
CA TYR A 100 1.71 -2.59 7.81
C TYR A 100 1.06 -1.80 6.68
N ILE A 101 0.43 -0.67 6.96
CA ILE A 101 -0.14 0.22 5.93
C ILE A 101 0.97 0.76 5.01
N ALA A 102 2.08 1.23 5.58
CA ALA A 102 3.22 1.75 4.83
C ALA A 102 3.87 0.69 3.94
N ALA A 103 3.96 -0.56 4.41
CA ALA A 103 4.45 -1.69 3.65
C ALA A 103 3.46 -2.22 2.59
N GLY A 104 2.24 -1.66 2.51
CA GLY A 104 1.18 -2.13 1.62
C GLY A 104 0.50 -3.42 2.08
N ASN A 105 0.78 -3.89 3.31
CA ASN A 105 0.18 -5.08 3.91
C ASN A 105 -1.14 -4.72 4.63
N TYR A 106 -2.10 -4.23 3.84
CA TYR A 106 -3.36 -3.70 4.37
C TYR A 106 -4.20 -4.75 5.11
N SER A 107 -4.12 -6.03 4.72
CA SER A 107 -4.85 -7.12 5.39
C SER A 107 -4.35 -7.36 6.81
N MET A 108 -3.03 -7.30 7.04
CA MET A 108 -2.47 -7.43 8.40
C MET A 108 -2.79 -6.19 9.24
N ALA A 109 -2.74 -5.00 8.65
CA ALA A 109 -3.17 -3.77 9.31
C ALA A 109 -4.62 -3.86 9.78
N GLU A 110 -5.55 -4.26 8.89
CA GLU A 110 -6.98 -4.41 9.17
C GLU A 110 -7.23 -5.38 10.33
N VAL A 111 -6.63 -6.59 10.30
CA VAL A 111 -6.76 -7.57 11.39
C VAL A 111 -6.30 -7.01 12.72
N LEU A 112 -5.18 -6.29 12.73
CA LEU A 112 -4.64 -5.69 13.95
C LEU A 112 -5.52 -4.55 14.46
N LEU A 113 -6.00 -3.69 13.58
CA LEU A 113 -6.86 -2.55 13.91
C LEU A 113 -8.22 -3.02 14.47
N LEU A 114 -8.87 -4.01 13.85
CA LEU A 114 -10.10 -4.58 14.39
C LEU A 114 -9.92 -5.13 15.81
N LYS A 115 -8.78 -5.76 16.11
CA LYS A 115 -8.46 -6.24 17.46
C LYS A 115 -8.30 -5.09 18.46
N ILE A 116 -7.71 -3.96 18.03
CA ILE A 116 -7.58 -2.76 18.88
C ILE A 116 -8.95 -2.13 19.12
N GLU A 117 -9.77 -1.98 18.08
CA GLU A 117 -11.09 -1.35 18.14
C GLU A 117 -12.02 -2.04 19.16
N VAL A 118 -12.00 -3.37 19.22
CA VAL A 118 -12.76 -4.16 20.20
C VAL A 118 -12.27 -3.96 21.64
N ALA A 119 -10.97 -3.76 21.84
CA ALA A 119 -10.36 -3.67 23.17
C ALA A 119 -10.16 -2.23 23.68
N ALA A 120 -10.24 -1.24 22.79
CA ALA A 120 -9.92 0.14 23.11
C ALA A 120 -10.98 0.75 24.03
N VAL A 121 -10.53 1.37 25.11
CA VAL A 121 -11.37 2.17 26.01
C VAL A 121 -11.16 3.66 25.73
N ASN A 122 -9.94 4.04 25.34
CA ASN A 122 -9.53 5.41 25.09
C ASN A 122 -10.08 5.95 23.76
N LEU A 123 -10.74 7.12 23.81
CA LEU A 123 -11.31 7.81 22.66
C LEU A 123 -10.29 8.13 21.56
N GLU A 124 -9.08 8.58 21.93
CA GLU A 124 -8.03 8.92 20.96
C GLU A 124 -7.52 7.68 20.21
N ILE A 125 -7.41 6.55 20.92
CA ILE A 125 -7.04 5.27 20.29
C ILE A 125 -8.13 4.82 19.32
N LYS A 126 -9.40 4.93 19.72
CA LYS A 126 -10.54 4.58 18.84
C LYS A 126 -10.57 5.45 17.59
N LYS A 127 -10.41 6.77 17.73
CA LYS A 127 -10.32 7.72 16.61
C LYS A 127 -9.20 7.33 15.65
N ARG A 128 -7.97 7.15 16.14
CA ARG A 128 -6.82 6.77 15.31
C ARG A 128 -7.01 5.42 14.65
N CYS A 129 -7.54 4.45 15.37
CA CYS A 129 -7.81 3.11 14.86
C CYS A 129 -8.80 3.12 13.70
N ALA A 130 -9.92 3.84 13.85
CA ALA A 130 -10.94 3.98 12.81
C ALA A 130 -10.38 4.66 11.56
N LEU A 131 -9.58 5.72 11.72
CA LEU A 131 -8.94 6.40 10.59
C LEU A 131 -7.96 5.48 9.85
N LEU A 132 -7.07 4.80 10.57
CA LEU A 132 -6.10 3.87 9.97
C LEU A 132 -6.80 2.69 9.28
N ARG A 133 -7.92 2.22 9.85
CA ARG A 133 -8.74 1.14 9.26
C ARG A 133 -9.35 1.62 7.94
N ALA A 134 -9.93 2.81 7.93
CA ALA A 134 -10.47 3.41 6.71
C ALA A 134 -9.39 3.55 5.62
N VAL A 135 -8.19 4.00 5.98
CA VAL A 135 -7.04 4.08 5.05
C VAL A 135 -6.65 2.69 4.52
N ALA A 136 -6.52 1.67 5.38
CA ALA A 136 -6.20 0.32 4.94
C ALA A 136 -7.27 -0.26 3.99
N GLU A 137 -8.55 0.00 4.27
CA GLU A 137 -9.69 -0.50 3.50
C GLU A 137 -9.83 0.19 2.14
N ILE A 138 -9.63 1.51 2.02
CA ILE A 138 -9.64 2.18 0.71
C ILE A 138 -8.51 1.67 -0.19
N HIS A 139 -7.32 1.45 0.38
CA HIS A 139 -6.18 0.91 -0.36
C HIS A 139 -6.36 -0.56 -0.77
N SER A 140 -7.20 -1.30 -0.03
CA SER A 140 -7.64 -2.66 -0.38
C SER A 140 -8.86 -2.70 -1.32
N TYR A 141 -9.36 -1.54 -1.77
CA TYR A 141 -10.59 -1.39 -2.54
C TYR A 141 -11.85 -1.98 -1.85
N LYS A 142 -11.82 -2.04 -0.51
CA LYS A 142 -12.92 -2.50 0.36
C LYS A 142 -13.80 -1.31 0.74
N TRP A 143 -14.43 -0.70 -0.26
CA TRP A 143 -15.10 0.60 -0.13
C TRP A 143 -16.26 0.64 0.89
N ASP A 144 -17.03 -0.43 1.00
CA ASP A 144 -18.15 -0.50 1.94
C ASP A 144 -17.65 -0.54 3.39
N TYR A 145 -16.56 -1.29 3.63
CA TYR A 145 -15.88 -1.30 4.93
C TYR A 145 -15.24 0.05 5.23
N ALA A 146 -14.58 0.67 4.24
CA ALA A 146 -13.99 1.99 4.42
C ALA A 146 -15.03 3.05 4.83
N ARG A 147 -16.24 2.99 4.26
CA ARG A 147 -17.35 3.86 4.66
C ARG A 147 -17.72 3.67 6.12
N ASP A 148 -17.83 2.42 6.58
CA ASP A 148 -18.10 2.11 7.99
C ASP A 148 -16.98 2.63 8.91
N ALA A 149 -15.72 2.42 8.54
CA ALA A 149 -14.58 2.92 9.31
C ALA A 149 -14.54 4.46 9.36
N PHE A 150 -14.84 5.15 8.26
CA PHE A 150 -14.96 6.61 8.26
C PHE A 150 -16.15 7.08 9.11
N SER A 151 -17.30 6.41 9.05
CA SER A 151 -18.45 6.71 9.91
C SER A 151 -18.06 6.62 11.39
N THR A 152 -17.35 5.56 11.77
CA THR A 152 -16.81 5.38 13.12
C THR A 152 -15.78 6.44 13.48
N TYR A 153 -14.91 6.85 12.55
CA TYR A 153 -13.97 7.96 12.76
C TYR A 153 -14.69 9.27 13.09
N PHE A 154 -15.70 9.65 12.30
CA PHE A 154 -16.46 10.89 12.50
C PHE A 154 -17.38 10.85 13.73
N LEU A 155 -17.75 9.66 14.22
CA LEU A 155 -18.40 9.52 15.53
C LEU A 155 -17.50 10.01 16.67
N TYR A 156 -16.18 9.78 16.57
CA TYR A 156 -15.20 10.17 17.59
C TYR A 156 -14.51 11.52 17.31
N SER A 157 -14.54 11.98 16.07
CA SER A 157 -13.97 13.25 15.63
C SER A 157 -14.93 13.97 14.69
N PRO A 158 -16.02 14.57 15.21
CA PRO A 158 -17.04 15.19 14.38
C PRO A 158 -16.45 16.31 13.51
N ASP A 159 -16.59 16.13 12.21
CA ASP A 159 -16.29 17.14 11.20
C ASP A 159 -17.27 16.96 10.05
N THR A 160 -18.30 17.80 10.03
CA THR A 160 -19.39 17.65 9.06
C THR A 160 -18.95 17.96 7.64
N VAL A 161 -17.99 18.87 7.46
CA VAL A 161 -17.50 19.30 6.15
C VAL A 161 -16.63 18.21 5.55
N LEU A 162 -15.64 17.72 6.30
CA LEU A 162 -14.77 16.64 5.86
C LEU A 162 -15.55 15.34 5.64
N GLN A 163 -16.48 15.01 6.55
CA GLN A 163 -17.35 13.83 6.40
C GLN A 163 -18.19 13.90 5.13
N GLN A 164 -18.78 15.06 4.82
CA GLN A 164 -19.54 15.23 3.59
C GLN A 164 -18.65 15.04 2.36
N ARG A 165 -17.47 15.67 2.32
CA ARG A 165 -16.53 15.57 1.19
C ARG A 165 -16.06 14.13 0.96
N ILE A 166 -15.74 13.38 2.03
CA ILE A 166 -15.36 11.96 1.91
C ILE A 166 -16.55 11.12 1.41
N ASN A 167 -17.76 11.36 1.94
CA ASN A 167 -18.96 10.64 1.51
C ASN A 167 -19.30 10.91 0.03
N GLU A 168 -19.08 12.11 -0.47
CA GLU A 168 -19.26 12.45 -1.89
C GLU A 168 -18.31 11.62 -2.78
N VAL A 169 -17.03 11.51 -2.41
CA VAL A 169 -16.06 10.67 -3.13
C VAL A 169 -16.45 9.19 -3.08
N LEU A 170 -16.87 8.69 -1.91
CA LEU A 170 -17.35 7.31 -1.77
C LEU A 170 -18.64 7.04 -2.58
N ALA A 171 -19.51 8.03 -2.76
CA ALA A 171 -20.73 7.92 -3.57
C ALA A 171 -20.45 8.02 -5.07
N GLU A 172 -19.47 8.81 -5.52
CA GLU A 172 -18.98 8.80 -6.91
C GLU A 172 -18.51 7.40 -7.32
N ARG A 173 -17.81 6.73 -6.40
CA ARG A 173 -17.34 5.35 -6.61
C ARG A 173 -18.48 4.37 -6.88
N GLU A 174 -19.64 4.50 -6.23
CA GLU A 174 -20.78 3.59 -6.44
C GLU A 174 -21.38 3.71 -7.85
N LYS A 175 -21.24 4.89 -8.48
CA LYS A 175 -21.73 5.14 -9.83
C LYS A 175 -20.79 4.60 -10.92
N PHE A 176 -19.58 4.17 -10.55
CA PHE A 176 -18.59 3.71 -11.51
C PHE A 176 -18.85 2.27 -11.97
N PHE A 177 -19.05 2.11 -13.28
CA PHE A 177 -19.24 0.80 -13.90
C PHE A 177 -17.89 0.12 -14.15
N TYR A 178 -17.52 -0.80 -13.26
CA TYR A 178 -16.34 -1.64 -13.45
C TYR A 178 -16.46 -2.49 -14.71
N ARG A 179 -15.39 -2.49 -15.50
CA ARG A 179 -15.31 -3.29 -16.72
C ARG A 179 -14.53 -4.56 -16.43
N SER A 180 -15.14 -5.71 -16.66
CA SER A 180 -14.49 -7.00 -16.43
C SER A 180 -13.34 -7.20 -17.44
N PRO A 181 -12.08 -7.37 -16.98
CA PRO A 181 -10.94 -7.62 -17.87
C PRO A 181 -11.10 -8.92 -18.68
N SER A 182 -11.64 -9.97 -18.05
CA SER A 182 -11.87 -11.25 -18.71
C SER A 182 -12.96 -11.14 -19.79
N SER A 183 -14.01 -10.37 -19.54
CA SER A 183 -15.06 -10.10 -20.54
C SER A 183 -14.49 -9.29 -21.72
N ALA A 184 -13.67 -8.27 -21.47
CA ALA A 184 -12.99 -7.52 -22.53
C ALA A 184 -12.13 -8.43 -23.42
N ARG A 185 -11.39 -9.37 -22.82
CA ARG A 185 -10.63 -10.39 -23.54
C ARG A 185 -11.49 -11.30 -24.40
N GLN A 186 -12.61 -11.79 -23.85
CA GLN A 186 -13.53 -12.68 -24.54
C GLN A 186 -14.17 -11.97 -25.75
N LEU A 187 -14.68 -10.75 -25.55
CA LEU A 187 -15.22 -9.94 -26.64
C LEU A 187 -14.19 -9.76 -27.77
N SER A 188 -12.94 -9.44 -27.42
CA SER A 188 -11.85 -9.29 -28.38
C SER A 188 -11.36 -10.59 -29.02
N THR A 189 -11.76 -11.74 -28.47
CA THR A 189 -11.51 -13.05 -29.07
C THR A 189 -12.43 -13.26 -30.26
N PHE A 190 -13.71 -12.93 -30.13
CA PHE A 190 -14.66 -13.11 -31.22
C PHE A 190 -14.48 -12.04 -32.30
N ILE A 191 -14.32 -10.78 -31.87
CA ILE A 191 -14.18 -9.65 -32.78
C ILE A 191 -13.03 -8.75 -32.30
N PRO A 192 -11.92 -8.64 -33.04
CA PRO A 192 -10.83 -7.74 -32.69
C PRO A 192 -11.32 -6.30 -32.47
N GLY A 193 -10.87 -5.66 -31.39
CA GLY A 193 -11.30 -4.31 -31.01
C GLY A 193 -12.53 -4.24 -30.10
N LEU A 194 -13.36 -5.28 -30.01
CA LEU A 194 -14.64 -5.20 -29.30
C LEU A 194 -14.48 -5.06 -27.79
N GLY A 195 -13.45 -5.67 -27.20
CA GLY A 195 -13.16 -5.53 -25.77
C GLY A 195 -12.58 -4.17 -25.39
N GLN A 196 -11.79 -3.56 -26.28
CA GLN A 196 -11.31 -2.19 -26.13
C GLN A 196 -12.49 -1.21 -26.18
N LEU A 197 -13.42 -1.42 -27.12
CA LEU A 197 -14.65 -0.62 -27.20
C LEU A 197 -15.51 -0.79 -25.94
N TYR A 198 -15.63 -2.03 -25.43
CA TYR A 198 -16.29 -2.32 -24.15
C TYR A 198 -15.64 -1.59 -22.96
N ALA A 199 -14.31 -1.44 -22.97
CA ALA A 199 -13.57 -0.65 -21.99
C ALA A 199 -13.69 0.87 -22.23
N GLY A 200 -14.34 1.30 -23.33
CA GLY A 200 -14.52 2.70 -23.71
C GLY A 200 -13.30 3.32 -24.38
N ASP A 201 -12.44 2.51 -25.01
CA ASP A 201 -11.25 2.95 -25.76
C ASP A 201 -11.48 2.73 -27.26
N ALA A 202 -12.14 3.70 -27.89
CA ALA A 202 -12.51 3.62 -29.31
C ALA A 202 -11.29 3.67 -30.25
N ALA A 203 -10.22 4.38 -29.87
CA ALA A 203 -9.02 4.49 -30.67
C ALA A 203 -8.31 3.13 -30.78
N ASN A 204 -8.10 2.45 -29.64
CA ASN A 204 -7.52 1.11 -29.66
C ASN A 204 -8.46 0.07 -30.26
N ALA A 205 -9.78 0.24 -30.12
CA ALA A 205 -10.76 -0.61 -30.77
C ALA A 205 -10.63 -0.56 -32.31
N LEU A 206 -10.61 0.65 -32.88
CA LEU A 206 -10.48 0.86 -34.31
C LEU A 206 -9.15 0.31 -34.85
N ASN A 207 -8.05 0.60 -34.17
CA ASN A 207 -6.74 0.09 -34.55
C ASN A 207 -6.71 -1.45 -34.56
N ALA A 208 -7.23 -2.10 -33.51
CA ALA A 208 -7.28 -3.55 -33.43
C ALA A 208 -8.16 -4.16 -34.53
N PHE A 209 -9.31 -3.54 -34.83
CA PHE A 209 -10.22 -3.99 -35.89
C PHE A 209 -9.55 -3.91 -37.27
N LEU A 210 -8.97 -2.75 -37.63
CA LEU A 210 -8.34 -2.55 -38.93
C LEU A 210 -7.11 -3.45 -39.12
N LEU A 211 -6.25 -3.56 -38.11
CA LEU A 211 -5.04 -4.36 -38.20
C LEU A 211 -5.35 -5.86 -38.36
N ASN A 212 -6.24 -6.39 -37.52
CA ASN A 212 -6.61 -7.80 -37.60
C ASN A 212 -7.46 -8.10 -38.83
N GLY A 213 -8.41 -7.23 -39.17
CA GLY A 213 -9.24 -7.36 -40.37
C GLY A 213 -8.40 -7.31 -41.65
N GLY A 214 -7.43 -6.40 -41.73
CA GLY A 214 -6.48 -6.31 -42.84
C GLY A 214 -5.63 -7.58 -42.99
N LEU A 215 -5.08 -8.11 -41.88
CA LEU A 215 -4.31 -9.35 -41.89
C LEU A 215 -5.16 -10.56 -42.31
N ILE A 216 -6.40 -10.69 -41.80
CA ILE A 216 -7.34 -11.74 -42.20
C ILE A 216 -7.63 -11.63 -43.70
N THR A 217 -7.95 -10.42 -44.17
CA THR A 217 -8.29 -10.18 -45.58
C THR A 217 -7.12 -10.53 -46.49
N TRP A 218 -5.90 -10.12 -46.13
CA TRP A 218 -4.70 -10.41 -46.90
C TRP A 218 -4.38 -11.92 -46.92
N MET A 219 -4.51 -12.58 -45.78
CA MET A 219 -4.32 -14.03 -45.66
C MET A 219 -5.34 -14.82 -46.50
N VAL A 220 -6.62 -14.46 -46.43
CA VAL A 220 -7.69 -15.09 -47.22
C VAL A 220 -7.48 -14.85 -48.71
N TYR A 221 -7.13 -13.62 -49.11
CA TYR A 221 -6.81 -13.30 -50.50
C TYR A 221 -5.69 -14.20 -51.04
N LYS A 222 -4.59 -14.35 -50.28
CA LYS A 222 -3.47 -15.23 -50.65
C LYS A 222 -3.89 -16.69 -50.80
N ALA A 223 -4.69 -17.21 -49.86
CA ALA A 223 -5.20 -18.57 -49.90
C ALA A 223 -6.07 -18.85 -51.14
N VAL A 224 -7.02 -17.96 -51.45
CA VAL A 224 -7.96 -18.13 -52.58
C VAL A 224 -7.25 -18.07 -53.94
N HIS A 225 -6.13 -17.36 -54.06
CA HIS A 225 -5.34 -17.27 -55.30
C HIS A 225 -4.25 -18.35 -55.40
N GLY A 226 -4.23 -19.35 -54.51
CA GLY A 226 -3.29 -20.47 -54.55
C GLY A 226 -1.92 -20.21 -53.89
N TYR A 227 -1.70 -19.03 -53.31
CA TYR A 227 -0.46 -18.69 -52.60
C TYR A 227 -0.48 -19.17 -51.14
N TRP A 228 -0.59 -20.48 -50.94
CA TRP A 228 -0.74 -21.10 -49.62
C TRP A 228 0.48 -20.89 -48.71
N SER A 229 1.70 -20.91 -49.27
CA SER A 229 2.94 -20.62 -48.52
C SER A 229 2.92 -19.23 -47.90
N ASP A 230 2.50 -18.22 -48.67
CA ASP A 230 2.41 -16.83 -48.22
C ASP A 230 1.35 -16.68 -47.13
N ALA A 231 0.18 -17.30 -47.31
CA ALA A 231 -0.88 -17.30 -46.31
C ALA A 231 -0.40 -17.93 -44.99
N TRP A 232 0.37 -19.03 -45.05
CA TRP A 232 0.99 -19.66 -43.88
C TRP A 232 2.02 -18.77 -43.18
N VAL A 233 2.87 -18.08 -43.94
CA VAL A 233 3.84 -17.12 -43.38
C VAL A 233 3.11 -15.96 -42.69
N ILE A 234 2.08 -15.39 -43.33
CA ILE A 234 1.25 -14.32 -42.75
C ILE A 234 0.58 -14.83 -41.46
N TYR A 235 0.01 -16.03 -41.49
CA TYR A 235 -0.64 -16.63 -40.32
C TYR A 235 0.36 -16.76 -39.15
N TYR A 236 1.48 -17.44 -39.39
CA TYR A 236 2.40 -17.86 -38.34
C TYR A 236 3.14 -16.67 -37.72
N PHE A 237 3.61 -15.72 -38.54
CA PHE A 237 4.45 -14.62 -38.09
C PHE A 237 3.67 -13.34 -37.76
N LEU A 238 2.57 -13.05 -38.46
CA LEU A 238 1.84 -11.80 -38.31
C LEU A 238 0.51 -12.01 -37.58
N PHE A 239 -0.40 -12.79 -38.15
CA PHE A 239 -1.77 -12.90 -37.64
C PHE A 239 -1.81 -13.36 -36.19
N ARG A 240 -1.12 -14.47 -35.85
CA ARG A 240 -1.09 -14.97 -34.46
C ARG A 240 -0.63 -13.89 -33.48
N ARG A 241 0.47 -13.19 -33.80
CA ARG A 241 1.03 -12.14 -32.95
C ARG A 241 0.01 -11.04 -32.66
N TYR A 242 -0.59 -10.46 -33.70
CA TYR A 242 -1.49 -9.33 -33.55
C TYR A 242 -2.87 -9.75 -33.00
N TYR A 243 -3.36 -10.93 -33.34
CA TYR A 243 -4.63 -11.45 -32.86
C TYR A 243 -4.58 -11.77 -31.36
N PHE A 244 -3.55 -12.47 -30.89
CA PHE A 244 -3.37 -12.70 -29.45
C PHE A 244 -3.06 -11.39 -28.71
N GLY A 245 -2.19 -10.54 -29.27
CA GLY A 245 -1.87 -9.23 -28.71
C GLY A 245 -3.11 -8.36 -28.48
N ASN A 246 -4.05 -8.33 -29.43
CA ASN A 246 -5.33 -7.65 -29.29
C ASN A 246 -6.12 -8.12 -28.04
N LYS A 247 -6.18 -9.44 -27.78
CA LYS A 247 -6.91 -10.00 -26.63
C LYS A 247 -6.30 -9.58 -25.30
N TYR A 248 -4.97 -9.69 -25.16
CA TYR A 248 -4.27 -9.26 -23.95
C TYR A 248 -4.36 -7.75 -23.76
N ASN A 249 -4.32 -6.98 -24.84
CA ASN A 249 -4.44 -5.52 -24.78
C ASN A 249 -5.84 -5.10 -24.29
N ALA A 250 -6.90 -5.76 -24.76
CA ALA A 250 -8.26 -5.48 -24.29
C ALA A 250 -8.45 -5.75 -22.79
N GLU A 251 -7.93 -6.89 -22.32
CA GLU A 251 -7.90 -7.24 -20.89
C GLU A 251 -7.16 -6.17 -20.07
N ARG A 252 -5.96 -5.79 -20.53
CA ARG A 252 -5.11 -4.80 -19.88
C ARG A 252 -5.80 -3.43 -19.79
N ILE A 253 -6.37 -2.92 -20.88
CA ILE A 253 -7.06 -1.61 -20.92
C ILE A 253 -8.22 -1.57 -19.94
N ALA A 254 -9.06 -2.62 -19.89
CA ALA A 254 -10.15 -2.70 -18.93
C ALA A 254 -9.65 -2.69 -17.48
N GLY A 255 -8.60 -3.47 -17.18
CA GLY A 255 -8.00 -3.53 -15.84
C GLY A 255 -7.36 -2.21 -15.41
N GLU A 256 -6.60 -1.56 -16.29
CA GLU A 256 -5.96 -0.27 -16.04
C GLU A 256 -6.98 0.83 -15.78
N LYS A 257 -8.09 0.85 -16.52
CA LYS A 257 -9.15 1.84 -16.31
C LYS A 257 -9.81 1.69 -14.93
N ASN A 258 -10.09 0.47 -14.50
CA ASN A 258 -10.62 0.22 -13.16
C ASN A 258 -9.60 0.64 -12.07
N ARG A 259 -8.33 0.28 -12.25
CA ARG A 259 -7.26 0.62 -11.30
C ARG A 259 -7.03 2.13 -11.20
N SER A 260 -6.95 2.81 -12.34
CA SER A 260 -6.78 4.26 -12.43
C SER A 260 -7.93 5.00 -11.77
N PHE A 261 -9.17 4.53 -11.96
CA PHE A 261 -10.32 5.06 -11.26
C PHE A 261 -10.16 4.93 -9.74
N ASN A 262 -9.87 3.73 -9.23
CA ASN A 262 -9.68 3.49 -7.79
C ASN A 262 -8.56 4.36 -7.20
N GLN A 263 -7.41 4.44 -7.88
CA GLN A 263 -6.29 5.28 -7.46
C GLN A 263 -6.67 6.76 -7.40
N SER A 264 -7.44 7.26 -8.37
CA SER A 264 -7.95 8.63 -8.34
C SER A 264 -8.87 8.88 -7.14
N GLN A 265 -9.75 7.94 -6.79
CA GLN A 265 -10.62 8.08 -5.62
C GLN A 265 -9.83 8.04 -4.30
N ILE A 266 -8.84 7.14 -4.18
CA ILE A 266 -7.95 7.10 -3.02
C ILE A 266 -7.21 8.44 -2.89
N GLN A 267 -6.63 8.94 -3.98
CA GLN A 267 -5.88 10.20 -3.97
C GLN A 267 -6.75 11.37 -3.50
N LYS A 268 -7.98 11.48 -4.01
CA LYS A 268 -8.94 12.49 -3.53
C LYS A 268 -9.15 12.39 -2.01
N ILE A 269 -9.40 11.19 -1.48
CA ILE A 269 -9.60 11.00 -0.04
C ILE A 269 -8.33 11.36 0.75
N MET A 270 -7.15 10.95 0.29
CA MET A 270 -5.90 11.25 0.98
C MET A 270 -5.60 12.76 0.99
N GLU A 271 -5.88 13.49 -0.10
CA GLU A 271 -5.76 14.95 -0.16
C GLU A 271 -6.72 15.63 0.83
N LEU A 272 -7.95 15.13 0.97
CA LEU A 272 -8.89 15.61 1.98
C LEU A 272 -8.37 15.42 3.40
N LEU A 273 -7.70 14.30 3.69
CA LEU A 273 -7.16 13.99 5.02
C LEU A 273 -5.89 14.79 5.37
N VAL A 274 -5.17 15.35 4.39
CA VAL A 274 -3.91 16.10 4.59
C VAL A 274 -4.11 17.62 4.52
N SER A 275 -5.21 18.09 3.91
CA SER A 275 -5.48 19.52 3.69
C SER A 275 -6.07 20.26 4.91
N GLU A 276 -6.19 19.58 6.06
CA GLU A 276 -6.66 20.12 7.34
C GLU A 276 -5.71 19.71 8.48
#